data_AF-A0A095SF21-F1
#
_entry.id   AF-A0A095SF21-F1
#
_cell.length_a   1.000
_cell.length_b   1.000
_cell.length_c   1.000
_cell.angle_alpha   90.00
_cell.angle_beta   90.00
_cell.angle_gamma   90.00
#
_symmetry.space_group_name_H-M   'P 1'
#
loop_
_entity.id
_entity.type
_entity.pdbx_description
1 polymer ?
#
loop_
_entity_poly.entity_id
_entity_poly.type
_entity_poly.pdbx_seq_one_letter_code
_entity_poly.pdbx_strand_id
1 'polypeptide(L)' 'MNSHQAKTQFNGAAVIDETGREIPITEAMIQEACENLAQSWDFPLPSARRLNPAQTGRQESA' A
#
# COMPACT_ATOMS: atom_id res chain seq x y z
N MET A 1 -7.37 21.47 -43.84
CA MET A 1 -6.48 20.49 -43.19
C MET A 1 -7.12 20.04 -41.89
N ASN A 2 -7.75 18.85 -41.86
CA ASN A 2 -8.35 18.32 -40.63
C ASN A 2 -7.27 17.59 -39.83
N SER A 3 -6.45 18.36 -39.11
CA SER A 3 -5.53 17.83 -38.11
C SER A 3 -6.32 17.45 -36.85
N HIS A 4 -7.07 16.36 -36.92
CA HIS A 4 -7.42 15.59 -35.73
C HIS A 4 -6.11 14.97 -35.26
N GLN A 5 -5.34 15.74 -34.50
CA GLN A 5 -4.29 15.17 -33.66
C GLN A 5 -5.01 14.14 -32.77
N ALA A 6 -4.88 12.86 -33.13
CA ALA A 6 -4.98 11.79 -32.18
C ALA A 6 -3.95 12.15 -31.10
N LYS A 7 -4.42 12.82 -30.06
CA LYS A 7 -3.64 13.18 -28.89
C LYS A 7 -3.23 11.82 -28.34
N THR A 8 -2.04 11.35 -28.69
CA THR A 8 -1.45 10.17 -28.07
C THR A 8 -1.41 10.51 -26.60
N GLN A 9 -2.39 9.97 -25.86
CA GLN A 9 -2.59 10.27 -24.45
C GLN A 9 -1.47 9.55 -23.71
N PHE A 10 -0.30 10.19 -23.71
CA PHE A 10 0.88 9.71 -23.02
C PHE A 10 0.59 9.79 -21.52
N ASN A 11 0.39 8.63 -20.89
CA ASN A 11 0.01 8.52 -19.48
C ASN A 11 1.23 8.53 -18.53
N GLY A 12 2.46 8.61 -19.06
CA GLY A 12 3.70 8.52 -18.28
C GLY A 12 4.02 7.08 -17.83
N ALA A 13 3.04 6.39 -17.22
CA ALA A 13 3.11 4.99 -16.83
C ALA A 13 1.78 4.27 -17.07
N ALA A 14 1.84 2.98 -17.41
CA ALA A 14 0.70 2.13 -17.72
C ALA A 14 0.99 0.69 -17.28
N VAL A 15 -0.07 -0.08 -17.00
CA VAL A 15 0.01 -1.54 -16.91
C VAL A 15 -0.08 -2.12 -18.32
N ILE A 16 0.72 -3.14 -18.62
CA ILE A 16 0.64 -3.86 -19.89
C ILE A 16 -0.24 -5.09 -19.67
N ASP A 17 -1.33 -5.20 -20.42
CA ASP A 17 -2.20 -6.38 -20.39
C ASP A 17 -1.62 -7.55 -21.21
N GLU A 18 -2.27 -8.71 -21.16
CA GLU A 18 -1.83 -9.92 -21.87
C GLU A 18 -1.77 -9.77 -23.40
N THR A 19 -2.45 -8.76 -23.96
CA THR A 19 -2.42 -8.46 -25.39
C THR A 19 -1.31 -7.47 -25.78
N GLY A 20 -0.54 -7.00 -24.79
CA GLY A 20 0.50 -5.99 -24.98
C GLY A 20 -0.04 -4.56 -25.04
N ARG A 21 -1.31 -4.33 -24.67
CA ARG A 21 -1.91 -2.99 -24.66
C ARG A 21 -1.59 -2.27 -23.36
N GLU A 22 -1.28 -0.98 -23.49
CA GLU A 22 -1.11 -0.06 -22.36
C GLU A 22 -2.47 0.33 -21.76
N ILE A 23 -2.69 -0.07 -20.51
CA ILE A 23 -3.81 0.33 -19.66
C ILE A 23 -3.34 1.48 -18.74
N PRO A 24 -3.93 2.68 -18.82
CA PRO A 24 -3.59 3.77 -17.91
C PRO A 24 -3.77 3.35 -16.45
N ILE A 25 -2.78 3.64 -15.61
CA ILE A 25 -2.92 3.41 -14.16
C ILE A 25 -3.95 4.40 -13.62
N THR A 26 -5.00 3.88 -13.00
CA THR A 26 -6.05 4.69 -12.39
C THR A 26 -5.94 4.68 -10.87
N GLU A 27 -6.56 5.67 -10.23
CA GLU A 27 -6.66 5.74 -8.77
C GLU A 27 -7.30 4.48 -8.17
N ALA A 28 -8.33 3.93 -8.82
CA ALA A 28 -9.00 2.71 -8.37
C ALA A 28 -8.03 1.50 -8.31
N MET A 29 -7.14 1.39 -9.30
CA MET A 29 -6.12 0.34 -9.31
C MET A 29 -5.12 0.49 -8.16
N ILE A 30 -4.75 1.74 -7.83
CA ILE A 30 -3.85 2.03 -6.71
C ILE A 30 -4.52 1.67 -5.38
N GLN A 31 -5.78 2.04 -5.19
CA GLN A 31 -6.53 1.73 -3.97
C GLN A 31 -6.67 0.23 -3.76
N GLU A 32 -7.09 -0.51 -4.78
CA GLU A 32 -7.21 -1.98 -4.72
C GLU A 32 -5.86 -2.64 -4.37
N ALA A 33 -4.76 -2.19 -4.98
CA ALA A 33 -3.42 -2.70 -4.67
C ALA A 33 -3.04 -2.46 -3.19
N CYS A 34 -3.31 -1.26 -2.67
CA CYS A 34 -3.05 -0.92 -1.26
C CYS A 34 -3.90 -1.78 -0.30
N GLU A 35 -5.16 -2.02 -0.61
CA GLU A 35 -6.05 -2.87 0.20
C GLU A 35 -5.57 -4.33 0.23
N ASN A 36 -5.15 -4.87 -0.92
CA ASN A 36 -4.60 -6.21 -1.03
C ASN A 36 -3.30 -6.36 -0.23
N LEU A 37 -2.44 -5.34 -0.30
CA LEU A 37 -1.20 -5.29 0.48
C LEU A 37 -1.49 -5.24 1.98
N ALA A 38 -2.43 -4.39 2.43
CA ALA A 38 -2.77 -4.27 3.84
C ALA A 38 -3.29 -5.59 4.45
N GLN A 39 -4.02 -6.40 3.67
CA GLN A 39 -4.50 -7.72 4.09
C GLN A 39 -3.39 -8.77 4.15
N SER A 40 -2.41 -8.66 3.25
CA SER A 40 -1.32 -9.63 3.12
C SER A 40 -0.11 -9.30 4.00
N TRP A 41 -0.08 -8.10 4.59
CA TRP A 41 1.06 -7.64 5.37
C TRP A 41 1.03 -8.25 6.76
N ASP A 42 1.82 -9.30 6.95
CA ASP A 42 2.16 -9.80 8.28
C ASP A 42 3.19 -8.83 8.89
N PHE A 43 2.71 -7.85 9.64
CA PHE A 43 3.60 -7.00 10.42
C PHE A 43 4.27 -7.89 11.46
N PRO A 44 5.61 -7.96 11.54
CA PRO A 44 6.24 -8.62 12.67
C PRO A 44 5.78 -7.86 13.91
N LEU A 45 4.85 -8.45 14.67
CA LEU A 45 4.45 -7.92 15.96
C LEU A 45 5.74 -7.69 16.74
N PRO A 46 5.98 -6.48 17.28
CA PRO A 46 7.14 -6.26 18.12
C PRO A 46 7.04 -7.29 19.22
N SER A 47 7.96 -8.27 19.19
CA SER A 47 7.96 -9.44 20.07
C SER A 47 7.66 -8.93 21.47
N ALA A 48 6.46 -9.27 21.96
CA ALA A 48 5.88 -8.69 23.16
C ALA A 48 7.00 -8.52 24.17
N ARG A 49 7.37 -7.25 24.45
CA ARG A 49 8.40 -6.92 25.42
C ARG A 49 8.00 -7.72 26.65
N ARG A 50 8.78 -8.78 26.98
CA ARG A 50 8.52 -9.61 28.15
C ARG A 50 8.48 -8.63 29.31
N LEU A 51 7.27 -8.28 29.75
CA LEU A 51 7.08 -7.47 30.94
C LEU A 51 7.61 -8.36 32.05
N ASN A 52 8.87 -8.13 32.43
CA ASN A 52 9.46 -8.82 33.54
C ASN A 52 8.58 -8.52 34.76
N PRO A 53 8.07 -9.53 35.48
CA PRO A 53 7.23 -9.32 36.67
C PRO A 53 7.96 -8.63 37.84
N ALA A 54 9.21 -8.20 37.65
CA ALA A 54 10.05 -7.58 38.66
C ALA A 54 9.75 -6.09 38.94
N GLN A 55 8.72 -5.48 38.33
CA GLN A 55 8.37 -4.08 38.59
C GLN A 55 7.09 -3.88 39.42
N THR A 56 6.45 -4.95 39.91
CA THR A 56 5.45 -4.85 40.97
C THR A 56 6.15 -4.67 42.31
N GLY A 57 6.52 -3.45 42.65
CA GLY A 57 7.26 -3.21 43.88
C GLY A 57 7.61 -1.76 44.17
N ARG A 58 6.62 -0.87 44.27
CA ARG A 58 6.67 0.19 45.28
C ARG A 58 5.24 0.54 45.68
N GLN A 59 4.84 -0.01 46.82
CA GLN A 59 3.60 0.31 47.50
C GLN A 59 3.54 1.82 47.80
N GLU A 60 2.33 2.36 47.72
CA GLU A 60 1.92 3.55 48.46
C GLU A 60 2.37 3.44 49.93
N SER A 61 2.91 4.52 50.47
CA SER A 61 2.93 4.74 51.91
C SER A 61 3.07 6.22 52.24
N ALA A 62 2.04 6.66 52.97
CA ALA A 62 1.88 7.83 53.85
C ALA A 62 1.90 9.23 53.21
#